data_AF-A0A536JM13-F1
#
_entry.id   AF-A0A536JM13-F1
#
_cell.length_a   1.000
_cell.length_b   1.000
_cell.length_c   1.000
_cell.angle_alpha   90.00
_cell.angle_beta   90.00
_cell.angle_gamma   90.00
#
_symmetry.space_group_name_H-M   'P 1'
#
loop_
_entity.id
_entity.type
_entity.pdbx_description
1 polymer ?
#
loop_
_entity_poly.entity_id
_entity_poly.type
_entity_poly.pdbx_seq_one_letter_code
_entity_poly.pdbx_strand_id
1 'polypeptide(L)'
;MGRSLLLVGLRGPYSLEARAQAVLLGLLGTLLLNLARMAAVALVATWGGFVPAVVFHDYGGTALIVLWLFAFWFAATRWILGERLRPASPDTSPGMGRT
;
A
#
# COMPACT_ATOMS: atom_id res chain seq x y z
N MET A 1 -8.09 7.36 -23.71
CA MET A 1 -8.36 6.73 -22.40
C MET A 1 -7.04 6.24 -21.82
N GLY A 2 -6.40 7.06 -20.98
CA GLY A 2 -5.12 6.74 -20.34
C GLY A 2 -5.30 5.66 -19.26
N ARG A 3 -4.62 4.53 -19.41
CA ARG A 3 -4.76 3.34 -18.56
C ARG A 3 -3.70 3.40 -17.45
N SER A 4 -4.04 4.01 -16.32
CA SER A 4 -3.13 4.07 -15.17
C SER A 4 -3.13 2.73 -14.42
N LEU A 5 -2.00 2.00 -14.44
CA LEU A 5 -1.81 0.71 -13.74
C LEU A 5 -2.20 0.77 -12.25
N LEU A 6 -2.04 1.94 -11.62
CA LEU A 6 -2.36 2.17 -10.20
C LEU A 6 -3.82 1.86 -9.84
N LEU A 7 -4.74 2.00 -10.81
CA LEU A 7 -6.16 1.78 -10.57
C LEU A 7 -6.57 0.30 -10.63
N VAL A 8 -5.72 -0.59 -11.17
CA VAL A 8 -6.08 -2.01 -11.35
C VAL A 8 -6.27 -2.72 -10.02
N GLY A 9 -5.41 -2.46 -9.02
CA GLY A 9 -5.53 -3.07 -7.69
C GLY A 9 -6.73 -2.59 -6.86
N LEU A 10 -7.27 -1.40 -7.17
CA LEU A 10 -8.39 -0.79 -6.45
C LEU A 10 -9.76 -1.04 -7.09
N ARG A 11 -9.82 -1.81 -8.19
CA ARG A 11 -11.06 -2.04 -8.97
C ARG A 11 -12.10 -2.95 -8.32
N GLY A 12 -11.80 -3.57 -7.18
CA GLY A 12 -12.78 -4.36 -6.42
C GLY A 12 -13.90 -3.49 -5.81
N PRO A 13 -14.98 -4.12 -5.29
CA PRO A 13 -16.13 -3.45 -4.67
C PRO A 13 -15.77 -2.91 -3.27
N TYR A 14 -14.78 -2.02 -3.21
CA TYR A 14 -14.28 -1.41 -1.98
C TYR A 14 -14.97 -0.06 -1.73
N SER A 15 -15.19 0.26 -0.45
CA SER A 15 -15.68 1.59 -0.07
C SER A 15 -14.67 2.68 -0.46
N LEU A 16 -15.16 3.89 -0.75
CA LEU A 16 -14.30 5.04 -1.06
C LEU A 16 -13.32 5.35 0.09
N GLU A 17 -13.74 5.15 1.33
CA GLU A 17 -12.91 5.32 2.52
C GLU A 17 -11.70 4.35 2.52
N ALA A 18 -11.94 3.05 2.28
CA ALA A 18 -10.88 2.05 2.24
C ALA A 18 -9.88 2.31 1.09
N ARG A 19 -10.39 2.77 -0.05
CA ARG A 19 -9.55 3.19 -1.19
C ARG A 19 -8.67 4.39 -0.82
N ALA A 20 -9.23 5.41 -0.18
CA ALA A 20 -8.48 6.59 0.24
C ALA A 20 -7.41 6.23 1.28
N GLN A 21 -7.75 5.41 2.27
CA GLN A 21 -6.80 4.90 3.26
C GLN A 21 -5.63 4.16 2.60
N ALA A 22 -5.91 3.24 1.67
CA ALA A 22 -4.86 2.51 0.96
C ALA A 22 -3.92 3.44 0.18
N VAL A 23 -4.47 4.46 -0.50
CA VAL A 23 -3.66 5.46 -1.22
C VAL A 23 -2.80 6.28 -0.26
N LEU A 24 -3.39 6.81 0.82
CA LEU A 24 -2.66 7.61 1.80
C LEU A 24 -1.54 6.80 2.48
N LEU A 25 -1.83 5.56 2.87
CA LEU A 25 -0.85 4.67 3.50
C LEU A 25 0.28 4.30 2.52
N GLY A 26 -0.06 4.06 1.26
CA GLY A 26 0.93 3.80 0.20
C GLY A 26 1.85 4.99 -0.02
N LEU A 27 1.30 6.20 -0.10
CA LEU A 27 2.08 7.44 -0.26
C LEU A 27 2.96 7.70 0.96
N LEU A 28 2.39 7.63 2.16
CA LEU A 28 3.12 7.87 3.41
C LEU A 28 4.24 6.84 3.61
N GLY A 29 3.96 5.56 3.42
CA GLY A 29 4.97 4.52 3.56
C GLY A 29 6.08 4.64 2.51
N THR A 30 5.74 5.01 1.27
CA THR A 30 6.73 5.31 0.24
C THR A 30 7.62 6.49 0.63
N LEU A 31 7.04 7.57 1.15
CA LEU A 31 7.79 8.72 1.66
C LEU A 31 8.75 8.30 2.77
N LEU A 32 8.24 7.61 3.80
CA LEU A 32 9.03 7.17 4.95
C LEU A 32 10.19 6.25 4.55
N LEU A 33 9.96 5.31 3.64
CA LEU A 33 11.02 4.43 3.14
C LEU A 33 12.08 5.17 2.34
N ASN A 34 11.70 6.20 1.58
CA ASN A 34 12.68 7.02 0.87
C ASN A 34 13.54 7.82 1.86
N LEU A 35 12.95 8.37 2.92
CA LEU A 35 13.69 9.04 3.98
C LEU A 35 14.63 8.06 4.70
N ALA A 36 14.14 6.88 5.07
CA ALA A 36 14.93 5.83 5.73
C ALA A 36 16.10 5.37 4.85
N ARG A 37 15.87 5.20 3.54
CA ARG A 37 16.92 4.86 2.57
C ARG A 37 17.99 5.93 2.51
N MET A 38 17.61 7.22 2.40
CA MET A 38 18.59 8.32 2.37
C MET A 38 19.42 8.36 3.66
N ALA A 39 18.78 8.21 4.82
CA ALA A 39 19.47 8.13 6.09
C ALA A 39 20.44 6.94 6.16
N ALA A 40 20.01 5.75 5.71
CA ALA A 40 20.86 4.56 5.68
C ALA A 40 22.05 4.72 4.73
N VAL A 41 21.85 5.27 3.52
CA VAL A 41 22.95 5.57 2.58
C VAL A 41 23.96 6.54 3.20
N ALA A 42 23.50 7.58 3.90
CA ALA A 42 24.37 8.52 4.60
C ALA A 42 25.20 7.85 5.71
N LEU A 43 24.58 6.94 6.49
CA LEU A 43 25.30 6.16 7.50
C LEU A 43 26.35 5.23 6.87
N VAL A 44 26.01 4.54 5.78
CA VAL A 44 26.98 3.69 5.06
C VAL A 44 28.12 4.53 4.50
N ALA A 45 27.83 5.73 3.98
CA ALA A 45 28.86 6.63 3.45
C ALA A 45 29.83 7.11 4.54
N THR A 46 29.35 7.36 5.76
CA THR A 46 30.21 7.84 6.86
C THR A 46 31.16 6.75 7.36
N TRP A 47 30.78 5.47 7.33
CA TRP A 47 31.58 4.37 7.90
C TRP A 47 32.34 3.57 6.83
N GLY A 48 31.75 3.41 5.64
CA GLY A 48 32.31 2.62 4.53
C GLY A 48 32.84 3.45 3.37
N GLY A 49 32.61 4.77 3.36
CA GLY A 49 33.01 5.65 2.26
C GLY A 49 32.12 5.52 1.02
N PHE A 50 32.59 6.06 -0.11
CA PHE A 50 31.78 6.25 -1.30
C PHE A 50 31.33 4.94 -1.97
N VAL A 51 32.25 4.01 -2.22
CA VAL A 51 31.95 2.81 -3.03
C VAL A 51 30.89 1.92 -2.36
N PRO A 52 31.00 1.55 -1.06
CA PRO A 52 29.95 0.79 -0.38
C PRO A 52 28.61 1.53 -0.33
N ALA A 53 28.62 2.86 -0.18
CA ALA A 53 27.41 3.66 -0.15
C ALA A 53 26.66 3.66 -1.49
N VAL A 54 27.38 3.72 -2.62
CA VAL A 54 26.78 3.63 -3.96
C VAL A 54 26.19 2.23 -4.20
N VAL A 55 26.93 1.18 -3.86
CA VAL A 55 26.42 -0.21 -3.98
C VAL A 55 25.15 -0.39 -3.14
N PHE A 56 25.16 0.06 -1.89
CA PHE A 56 23.97 0.00 -1.03
C PHE A 56 22.81 0.86 -1.58
N HIS A 57 23.11 2.04 -2.12
CA HIS A 57 22.13 2.91 -2.74
C HIS A 57 21.42 2.21 -3.91
N ASP A 58 22.18 1.65 -4.85
CA ASP A 58 21.66 1.08 -6.10
C ASP A 58 20.92 -0.25 -5.86
N TYR A 59 21.59 -1.19 -5.19
CA TYR A 59 21.03 -2.53 -4.99
C TYR A 59 20.10 -2.59 -3.78
N GLY A 60 20.52 -2.01 -2.65
CA GLY A 60 19.71 -1.96 -1.44
C GLY A 60 18.44 -1.14 -1.63
N GLY A 61 18.54 -0.01 -2.35
CA GLY A 61 17.37 0.78 -2.75
C GLY A 61 16.36 0.00 -3.58
N THR A 62 16.85 -0.71 -4.60
CA THR A 62 16.00 -1.53 -5.47
C THR A 62 15.32 -2.64 -4.69
N ALA A 63 16.06 -3.40 -3.89
CA ALA A 63 15.53 -4.48 -3.07
C ALA A 63 14.47 -3.96 -2.07
N LEU A 64 14.72 -2.82 -1.43
CA LEU A 64 13.80 -2.20 -0.48
C LEU A 64 12.48 -1.81 -1.14
N ILE A 65 12.52 -1.20 -2.33
CA ILE A 65 11.31 -0.79 -3.06
C ILE A 65 10.48 -2.01 -3.50
N VAL A 66 11.16 -3.05 -4.01
CA VAL A 66 10.48 -4.29 -4.40
C VAL A 66 9.80 -4.93 -3.20
N LEU A 67 10.52 -5.08 -2.08
CA LEU A 67 9.97 -5.64 -0.85
C LEU A 67 8.79 -4.80 -0.33
N TRP A 68 8.91 -3.47 -0.37
CA TRP A 68 7.84 -2.57 0.02
C TRP A 68 6.60 -2.76 -0.82
N LEU A 69 6.73 -2.90 -2.14
CA LEU A 69 5.58 -3.10 -3.02
C LEU A 69 4.79 -4.36 -2.61
N PHE A 70 5.49 -5.47 -2.38
CA PHE A 70 4.86 -6.71 -1.92
C PHE A 70 4.24 -6.57 -0.53
N ALA A 71 4.97 -6.00 0.43
CA ALA A 71 4.51 -5.81 1.80
C ALA A 71 3.29 -4.89 1.86
N PHE A 72 3.31 -3.79 1.11
CA PHE A 72 2.21 -2.84 1.01
C PHE A 72 0.95 -3.53 0.46
N TRP A 73 1.04 -4.24 -0.66
CA TRP A 73 -0.15 -4.88 -1.25
C TRP A 73 -0.66 -6.03 -0.41
N PHE A 74 0.22 -6.83 0.19
CA PHE A 74 -0.17 -7.86 1.16
C PHE A 74 -0.93 -7.24 2.33
N ALA A 75 -0.42 -6.14 2.89
CA ALA A 75 -1.06 -5.48 4.02
C ALA A 75 -2.37 -4.78 3.64
N ALA A 76 -2.39 -4.08 2.51
CA ALA A 76 -3.57 -3.38 2.01
C ALA A 76 -4.72 -4.35 1.76
N THR A 77 -4.45 -5.49 1.12
CA THR A 77 -5.50 -6.50 0.84
C THR A 77 -5.98 -7.21 2.10
N ARG A 78 -5.09 -7.51 3.04
CA ARG A 78 -5.44 -8.23 4.28
C ARG A 78 -6.18 -7.38 5.31
N TRP A 79 -5.78 -6.13 5.52
CA TRP A 79 -6.29 -5.30 6.62
C TRP A 79 -7.14 -4.11 6.16
N ILE A 80 -6.91 -3.53 4.99
CA ILE A 80 -7.61 -2.29 4.58
C ILE A 80 -8.81 -2.62 3.68
N LEU A 81 -8.58 -3.45 2.66
CA LEU A 81 -9.57 -3.74 1.61
C LEU A 81 -10.50 -4.90 1.98
N GLY A 82 -10.08 -5.84 2.84
CA GLY A 82 -10.82 -7.05 3.20
C GLY A 82 -11.98 -6.86 4.20
N GLU A 83 -11.97 -5.78 5.00
CA GLU A 83 -12.87 -5.65 6.16
C GLU A 83 -14.31 -5.18 5.82
N ARG A 84 -14.58 -4.74 4.59
CA ARG A 84 -15.90 -4.20 4.20
C ARG A 84 -16.69 -5.03 3.19
N LEU A 85 -16.32 -6.30 3.01
CA LEU A 85 -17.20 -7.29 2.41
C LEU A 85 -18.21 -7.81 3.45
N ARG A 86 -18.82 -6.93 4.26
CA ARG A 86 -20.00 -7.32 5.05
C ARG A 86 -21.17 -7.26 4.08
N PRO A 87 -21.82 -8.38 3.72
CA PRO A 87 -23.08 -8.31 3.02
C PRO A 87 -24.00 -7.43 3.86
N ALA A 88 -24.59 -6.41 3.26
CA ALA A 88 -25.74 -5.77 3.88
C ALA A 88 -26.68 -6.90 4.26
N SER A 89 -26.93 -7.08 5.56
CA SER A 89 -27.91 -8.03 6.05
C SER A 89 -29.16 -7.85 5.20
N PRO A 90 -29.68 -8.90 4.54
CA PRO A 90 -30.91 -8.78 3.79
C PRO A 90 -31.92 -8.17 4.74
N ASP A 91 -32.44 -7.02 4.33
CA ASP A 91 -33.64 -6.41 4.88
C ASP A 91 -34.62 -7.52 5.26
N THR A 92 -34.82 -7.73 6.56
CA THR A 92 -36.02 -8.38 7.05
C THR A 92 -37.17 -7.43 6.76
N SER A 93 -37.67 -7.45 5.52
CA SER A 93 -38.82 -6.65 5.14
C SER A 93 -39.99 -7.12 6.00
N PRO A 94 -40.72 -6.20 6.65
CA PRO A 94 -41.89 -6.56 7.45
C PRO A 94 -42.93 -7.17 6.49
N GLY A 95 -43.26 -8.45 6.73
CA GLY A 95 -44.31 -9.15 6.04
C GLY A 95 -45.67 -8.47 6.29
N MET A 96 -45.97 -7.47 5.48
CA MET A 96 -47.29 -6.86 5.36
C MET A 96 -48.03 -7.53 4.20
N GLY A 97 -48.54 -8.74 4.43
CA GLY A 97 -49.78 -9.23 3.81
C GLY A 97 -50.81 -9.27 4.94
N ARG A 98 -51.86 -8.44 5.00
CA ARG A 98 -53.02 -8.43 4.09
C ARG A 98 -53.41 -9.84 3.66
N THR A 99 -54.08 -10.57 4.56
CA THR A 99 -55.50 -10.99 4.45
C THR A 99 -55.95 -11.55 5.78
#